data_AF-A0A3D2R5X4-F1
#
_entry.id   AF-A0A3D2R5X4-F1
#
_cell.length_a   1.000
_cell.length_b   1.000
_cell.length_c   1.000
_cell.angle_alpha   90.00
_cell.angle_beta   90.00
_cell.angle_gamma   90.00
#
_symmetry.space_group_name_H-M   'P 1'
#
loop_
_entity.id
_entity.type
_entity.pdbx_description
1 polymer ?
#
loop_
_entity_poly.entity_id
_entity_poly.type
_entity_poly.pdbx_seq_one_letter_code
_entity_poly.pdbx_strand_id
1 'polypeptide(L)' 'QDINNIRREKSKILEASGDEALAPYEFDYLLLCNKICGNNHYNMQMKIVVETQEEFEAWLAEQGSVAKTLVQ' A
#
# COMPACT_ATOMS: atom_id res chain seq x y z
N GLN A 1 -1.38 -8.04 -15.04
CA GLN A 1 -0.07 -7.49 -15.43
C GLN A 1 0.26 -6.39 -14.43
N ASP A 2 1.47 -6.40 -13.86
CA ASP A 2 1.92 -5.36 -12.92
C ASP A 2 2.33 -4.11 -13.71
N ILE A 3 1.67 -2.98 -13.43
CA ILE A 3 1.87 -1.71 -14.12
C ILE A 3 3.31 -1.19 -13.95
N ASN A 4 3.93 -1.40 -12.79
CA ASN A 4 5.28 -0.94 -12.53
C ASN A 4 6.30 -1.76 -13.32
N ASN A 5 6.02 -3.05 -13.55
CA ASN A 5 6.84 -3.88 -14.44
C ASN A 5 6.77 -3.38 -15.89
N ILE A 6 5.59 -3.02 -16.39
CA ILE A 6 5.42 -2.45 -17.73
C ILE A 6 6.15 -1.10 -17.85
N ARG A 7 6.03 -0.24 -16.83
CA ARG A 7 6.68 1.07 -16.82
C ARG A 7 8.20 0.93 -16.84
N ARG A 8 8.76 -0.01 -16.07
CA ARG A 8 10.20 -0.30 -16.09
C ARG A 8 10.71 -0.71 -17.46
N GLU A 9 9.99 -1.57 -18.18
CA GLU A 9 10.41 -1.95 -19.54
C GLU A 9 10.32 -0.77 -20.53
N LYS A 10 9.31 0.09 -20.40
CA LYS A 10 9.22 1.32 -21.20
C LYS A 10 10.30 2.34 -20.85
N SER A 11 10.70 2.45 -19.59
CA SER A 11 11.78 3.33 -19.16
C SER A 11 13.09 3.02 -19.87
N LYS A 12 13.42 1.74 -20.08
CA LYS A 12 14.63 1.34 -20.83
C LYS A 12 14.66 1.89 -22.27
N ILE A 13 13.49 1.96 -22.91
CA ILE A 13 13.36 2.49 -24.27
C ILE A 13 13.54 4.01 -24.27
N LEU A 14 12.94 4.69 -23.29
CA LEU A 14 13.05 6.15 -23.13
C LEU A 14 14.48 6.57 -22.79
N GLU A 15 15.15 5.86 -21.89
CA GLU A 15 16.55 6.11 -21.55
C GLU A 15 17.46 5.93 -22.77
N ALA A 16 17.18 4.93 -23.62
CA ALA A 16 17.92 4.71 -24.87
C ALA A 16 17.69 5.81 -25.92
N SER A 17 16.53 6.49 -25.91
CA SER A 17 16.28 7.68 -26.73
C SER A 17 16.81 8.98 -26.13
N GLY A 18 17.36 8.95 -24.90
CA GLY A 18 17.85 10.12 -24.17
C GLY A 18 16.78 10.85 -23.36
N ASP A 19 15.59 10.26 -23.22
CA ASP A 19 14.49 10.78 -22.41
C ASP A 19 14.54 10.26 -20.96
N GLU A 20 13.75 10.87 -20.08
CA GLU A 20 13.65 10.47 -18.67
C GLU A 20 12.85 9.16 -18.48
N ALA A 21 13.30 8.34 -17.52
CA ALA A 21 12.60 7.14 -17.10
C ALA A 21 11.25 7.46 -16.43
N LEU A 22 10.28 6.55 -16.60
CA LEU A 22 9.00 6.63 -15.92
C LEU A 22 9.14 6.24 -14.44
N ALA A 23 8.74 7.14 -13.53
CA ALA A 23 8.64 6.83 -12.11
C ALA A 23 7.61 5.71 -11.84
N PRO A 24 7.84 4.83 -10.86
CA PRO A 24 6.85 3.84 -10.46
C PRO A 24 5.60 4.51 -9.87
N TYR A 25 4.45 3.86 -10.04
CA TYR A 25 3.25 4.24 -9.30
C TYR A 25 3.24 3.60 -7.93
N GLU A 26 3.00 4.42 -6.92
CA GLU A 26 2.64 3.96 -5.58
C GLU A 26 1.12 4.11 -5.42
N PHE A 27 0.44 3.02 -5.08
CA PHE A 27 -1.00 3.02 -4.85
C PHE A 27 -1.28 2.83 -3.37
N ASP A 28 -1.92 3.83 -2.77
CA ASP A 28 -2.49 3.73 -1.44
C ASP A 28 -3.96 3.34 -1.55
N TYR A 29 -4.31 2.17 -1.03
CA TYR A 29 -5.70 1.74 -0.94
C TYR A 29 -6.32 2.29 0.34
N LEU A 30 -7.22 3.26 0.21
CA LEU A 30 -7.94 3.81 1.36
C LEU A 30 -9.31 3.16 1.48
N LEU A 31 -9.56 2.51 2.62
CA LEU A 31 -10.88 2.07 3.02
C LEU A 31 -11.58 3.21 3.74
N LEU A 32 -12.69 3.68 3.15
CA LEU A 32 -13.55 4.71 3.72
C LEU A 32 -14.84 4.09 4.24
N CYS A 33 -15.34 4.61 5.36
CA CYS A 33 -16.65 4.23 5.85
C CYS A 33 -17.75 4.82 4.95
N ASN A 34 -18.66 4.00 4.45
CA ASN A 34 -19.75 4.43 3.55
C ASN A 34 -21.07 4.76 4.28
N LYS A 35 -21.19 4.44 5.58
CA LYS A 35 -22.40 4.69 6.37
C LYS A 35 -22.12 5.70 7.47
N ILE A 36 -22.89 6.79 7.51
CA ILE A 36 -22.82 7.75 8.61
C ILE A 36 -23.14 7.03 9.93
N CYS A 37 -22.14 6.97 10.81
CA CYS A 37 -22.17 6.18 12.05
C CYS A 37 -21.88 7.00 13.32
N GLY A 38 -21.74 8.32 13.21
CA GLY A 38 -21.52 9.22 14.35
C GLY A 38 -20.81 10.51 13.95
N ASN A 39 -20.59 11.41 14.91
CA ASN A 39 -20.00 12.74 14.66
C ASN A 39 -18.58 12.67 14.08
N ASN A 40 -17.85 11.58 14.31
CA ASN A 40 -16.47 11.40 13.82
C ASN A 40 -16.39 10.58 12.52
N HIS A 41 -17.52 10.37 11.81
CA HIS A 41 -17.60 9.51 10.64
C HIS A 41 -16.57 9.85 9.54
N TYR A 42 -16.34 11.14 9.29
CA TYR A 42 -15.41 11.59 8.25
C TYR A 42 -13.95 11.25 8.52
N ASN A 43 -13.60 10.90 9.77
CA ASN A 43 -12.27 10.45 10.14
C ASN A 43 -12.10 8.93 10.00
N MET A 44 -13.14 8.19 9.64
CA MET A 44 -13.06 6.75 9.41
C MET A 44 -12.46 6.45 8.03
N GLN A 45 -11.13 6.56 7.97
CA GLN A 45 -10.30 6.18 6.85
C GLN A 45 -9.19 5.24 7.34
N MET A 46 -8.95 4.15 6.63
CA MET A 46 -7.86 3.21 6.94
C MET A 46 -7.04 2.95 5.68
N LYS A 47 -5.72 3.06 5.77
CA LYS A 47 -4.81 2.65 4.70
C LYS A 47 -4.68 1.12 4.72
N ILE A 48 -4.91 0.50 3.58
CA ILE A 48 -4.70 -0.92 3.32
C ILE A 48 -3.42 -1.04 2.49
N VAL A 49 -2.51 -1.89 2.96
CA VAL A 49 -1.30 -2.28 2.24
C VAL A 49 -1.50 -3.71 1.76
N VAL A 50 -1.17 -3.97 0.49
CA VAL A 50 -1.30 -5.29 -0.13
C VAL A 50 0.10 -5.82 -0.37
N GLU A 51 0.44 -6.91 0.30
CA GLU A 51 1.75 -7.55 0.26
C GLU A 51 1.64 -9.03 -0.15
N THR A 52 2.78 -9.66 -0.37
CA THR A 52 2.85 -11.11 -0.56
C THR A 52 2.62 -11.85 0.77
N GLN A 53 2.32 -13.15 0.70
CA GLN A 53 2.11 -13.97 1.90
C GLN A 53 3.34 -13.97 2.83
N GLU A 54 4.54 -14.06 2.26
CA GLU A 54 5.79 -14.09 3.02
C GLU A 54 6.03 -12.77 3.77
N GLU A 55 5.84 -11.64 3.09
CA GLU A 55 5.95 -10.29 3.68
C GLU A 55 4.92 -10.09 4.79
N PHE A 56 3.67 -10.51 4.54
CA PHE A 56 2.61 -10.44 5.53
C PHE A 56 2.90 -11.27 6.79
N GLU A 57 3.40 -12.50 6.62
CA GLU A 57 3.77 -13.37 7.74
C GLU A 57 4.95 -12.80 8.55
N ALA A 58 5.94 -12.21 7.87
CA ALA A 58 7.04 -11.52 8.51
C ALA A 58 6.54 -10.32 9.34
N TRP A 59 5.71 -9.46 8.75
CA TRP A 59 5.09 -8.32 9.45
C TRP A 59 4.23 -8.76 10.65
N LEU A 60 3.49 -9.85 10.50
CA LEU A 60 2.64 -10.39 11.56
C LEU A 60 3.46 -10.91 12.74
N ALA A 61 4.61 -11.54 12.48
CA ALA A 61 5.51 -12.03 13.52
C ALA A 61 6.13 -10.90 14.37
N GLU A 62 6.23 -9.68 13.83
CA GLU A 62 6.68 -8.49 14.57
C GLU A 62 5.61 -7.95 15.53
N GLN A 63 4.34 -8.30 15.32
CA GLN A 63 3.23 -7.79 16.13
C GLN A 63 3.22 -8.44 17.53
N GLY A 64 2.98 -7.62 18.55
CA GLY A 64 2.77 -8.13 19.92
C GLY A 64 1.49 -8.94 20.04
N SER A 65 1.42 -9.78 21.08
CA SER A 65 0.16 -10.45 21.41
C SER A 65 -0.93 -9.42 21.73
N VAL A 66 -2.18 -9.75 21.42
CA VAL A 66 -3.33 -8.89 21.74
C VAL A 66 -3.36 -8.53 23.23
N ALA A 67 -3.01 -9.47 24.11
CA ALA A 67 -2.91 -9.22 25.55
C ALA A 67 -1.85 -8.17 25.90
N LYS A 68 -0.70 -8.15 25.21
CA LYS A 68 0.32 -7.12 25.40
C LYS A 68 -0.14 -5.75 24.86
N THR A 69 -0.86 -5.75 23.75
CA THR A 69 -1.33 -4.52 23.09
C THR A 69 -2.48 -3.84 23.84
N LEU A 70 -3.32 -4.60 24.56
CA LEU A 70 -4.51 -4.08 25.23
C LEU A 70 -4.31 -3.70 26.71
N VAL A 71 -3.17 -4.04 27.33
CA VAL A 71 -2.89 -3.78 28.76
C VAL A 71 -2.10 -2.47 28.93
N GLN A 72 -2.36 -1.48 28.09
CA GLN A 72 -1.68 -0.18 28.15
C GLN A 72 -2.26 0.74 29.23
#